data_AF-A0A9N9BIC1-F1
#
_entry.id   AF-A0A9N9BIC1-F1
#
_cell.length_a   1.000
_cell.length_b   1.000
_cell.length_c   1.000
_cell.angle_alpha   90.00
_cell.angle_beta   90.00
_cell.angle_gamma   90.00
#
_symmetry.space_group_name_H-M   'P 1'
#
loop_
_entity.id
_entity.type
_entity.pdbx_description
1 polymer ?
#
loop_
_entity_poly.entity_id
_entity_poly.type
_entity_poly.pdbx_seq_one_letter_code
_entity_poly.pdbx_strand_id
1 'polypeptide(L)'
;MSLKFENIQREKVQAWAEKLIPQVHVDNLREKYQAFGRDYPLTKLFLLIFAVFATVPTLCFLFFAALVTVFIFCGAFCIGLTIWLSVIGMAGFALFAALVVAIIATCVVFFWMSLVVVVTKLYKAYAIYACTTCHTHLAKHEDLMSKAFQGRHGRAFLFGSVENISLGPKEDRLLITGLHSVKDIRCNVCAQVVGWKYVFAFEEAQKYKEGKYIVERAMITKENQWDEA
;
A
#
# COMPACT_ATOMS: atom_id res chain seq x y z
N MET A 1 25.49 -16.93 -33.22
CA MET A 1 25.97 -16.60 -31.87
C MET A 1 24.95 -15.77 -31.09
N SER A 2 24.37 -14.72 -31.69
CA SER A 2 23.32 -13.87 -31.11
C SER A 2 22.08 -14.66 -30.58
N LEU A 3 21.51 -15.56 -31.38
CA LEU A 3 20.33 -16.35 -30.99
C LEU A 3 20.55 -17.24 -29.75
N LYS A 4 21.78 -17.70 -29.53
CA LYS A 4 22.11 -18.55 -28.38
C LYS A 4 22.19 -17.72 -27.09
N PHE A 5 22.60 -16.46 -27.18
CA PHE A 5 22.68 -15.55 -26.05
C PHE A 5 21.29 -15.05 -25.64
N GLU A 6 20.43 -14.77 -26.61
CA GLU A 6 19.04 -14.36 -26.39
C GLU A 6 18.20 -15.47 -25.74
N ASN A 7 18.42 -16.73 -26.14
CA ASN A 7 17.76 -17.89 -25.52
C ASN A 7 18.22 -18.12 -24.07
N ILE A 8 19.51 -17.95 -23.77
CA ILE A 8 20.04 -18.07 -22.40
C ILE A 8 19.48 -16.96 -21.49
N GLN A 9 19.28 -15.75 -22.02
CA GLN A 9 18.64 -14.65 -21.26
C GLN A 9 17.15 -14.95 -21.03
N ARG A 10 16.42 -15.46 -22.01
CA ARG A 10 15.02 -15.88 -21.85
C ARG A 10 14.86 -16.98 -20.80
N GLU A 11 15.69 -18.02 -20.83
CA GLU A 11 15.65 -19.11 -19.85
C GLU A 11 15.91 -18.62 -18.42
N LYS A 12 16.87 -17.69 -18.25
CA LYS A 12 17.14 -17.09 -16.94
C LYS A 12 16.01 -16.20 -16.44
N VAL A 13 15.37 -15.45 -17.32
CA VAL A 13 14.19 -14.63 -16.99
C VAL A 13 12.99 -15.51 -16.64
N GLN A 14 12.79 -16.63 -17.34
CA GLN A 14 11.74 -17.59 -17.04
C GLN A 14 11.98 -18.29 -15.68
N ALA A 15 13.20 -18.74 -15.42
CA ALA A 15 13.56 -19.32 -14.13
C ALA A 15 13.47 -18.32 -12.97
N TRP A 16 13.67 -17.02 -13.24
CA TRP A 16 13.46 -15.94 -12.27
C TRP A 16 11.96 -15.64 -12.05
N ALA A 17 11.15 -15.65 -13.11
CA ALA A 17 9.71 -15.42 -13.04
C ALA A 17 8.97 -16.54 -12.29
N GLU A 18 9.41 -17.80 -12.42
CA GLU A 18 8.84 -18.94 -11.69
C GLU A 18 9.10 -18.90 -10.17
N LYS A 19 10.12 -18.15 -9.72
CA LYS A 19 10.42 -17.95 -8.29
C LYS A 19 9.58 -16.86 -7.63
N LEU A 20 9.15 -15.83 -8.35
CA LEU A 20 8.47 -14.66 -7.77
C LEU A 20 6.97 -14.86 -7.55
N ILE A 21 6.35 -15.85 -8.21
CA ILE A 21 4.92 -16.13 -8.09
C ILE A 21 4.76 -17.65 -8.00
N PRO A 22 4.16 -18.21 -6.93
CA PRO A 22 3.90 -19.65 -6.89
C PRO A 22 3.02 -20.00 -8.09
N GLN A 23 3.55 -20.74 -9.07
CA GLN A 23 2.82 -21.10 -10.30
C GLN A 23 1.44 -21.68 -9.98
N VAL A 24 1.36 -22.47 -8.90
CA VAL A 24 0.11 -23.01 -8.33
C VAL A 24 -0.97 -21.95 -8.08
N HIS A 25 -0.62 -20.75 -7.64
CA HIS A 25 -1.59 -19.68 -7.39
C HIS A 25 -2.12 -19.05 -8.68
N VAL A 26 -1.24 -18.83 -9.67
CA VAL A 26 -1.62 -18.26 -10.97
C VAL A 26 -2.43 -19.25 -11.77
N ASP A 27 -2.03 -20.53 -11.77
CA ASP A 27 -2.73 -21.59 -12.48
C ASP A 27 -4.12 -21.83 -11.89
N ASN A 28 -4.26 -21.83 -10.56
CA ASN A 28 -5.55 -22.00 -9.89
C ASN A 28 -6.49 -20.78 -10.11
N LEU A 29 -5.96 -19.56 -10.13
CA LEU A 29 -6.74 -18.37 -10.50
C LEU A 29 -7.15 -18.38 -11.97
N ARG A 30 -6.24 -18.82 -12.85
CA ARG A 30 -6.47 -18.93 -14.29
C ARG A 30 -7.53 -19.99 -14.59
N GLU A 31 -7.47 -21.15 -13.94
CA GLU A 31 -8.49 -22.19 -14.05
C GLU A 31 -9.85 -21.70 -13.56
N LYS A 32 -9.92 -21.04 -12.40
CA LYS A 32 -11.19 -20.47 -11.89
C LYS A 32 -11.78 -19.43 -12.84
N TYR A 33 -10.95 -18.56 -13.42
CA TYR A 33 -11.39 -17.55 -14.38
C TYR A 33 -11.84 -18.18 -15.71
N GLN A 34 -11.11 -19.19 -16.19
CA GLN A 34 -11.44 -19.92 -17.41
C GLN A 34 -12.69 -20.80 -17.25
N ALA A 35 -12.93 -21.37 -16.07
CA ALA A 35 -14.16 -22.09 -15.75
C ALA A 35 -15.36 -21.13 -15.74
N PHE A 36 -15.26 -20.01 -15.00
CA PHE A 36 -16.32 -19.01 -14.95
C PHE A 36 -16.70 -18.44 -16.33
N GLY A 37 -15.71 -18.22 -17.20
CA GLY A 37 -15.93 -17.74 -18.56
C GLY A 37 -16.60 -18.75 -19.49
N ARG A 38 -16.60 -20.04 -19.14
CA ARG A 38 -17.25 -21.13 -19.88
C ARG A 38 -18.71 -21.31 -19.44
N ASP A 39 -18.98 -21.10 -18.16
CA ASP A 39 -20.31 -21.32 -17.57
C ASP A 39 -21.33 -20.21 -17.92
N TYR A 40 -20.87 -19.00 -18.23
CA TYR A 40 -21.75 -17.85 -18.52
C TYR A 40 -21.33 -17.02 -19.77
N PRO A 41 -21.55 -17.55 -20.99
CA PRO A 41 -21.12 -16.88 -22.23
C PRO A 41 -21.85 -15.55 -22.49
N LEU A 42 -23.12 -15.46 -22.09
CA LEU A 42 -23.93 -14.24 -22.22
C LEU A 42 -23.44 -13.13 -21.28
N THR A 43 -23.02 -13.46 -20.06
CA THR A 43 -22.48 -12.48 -19.10
C THR A 43 -21.16 -11.90 -19.59
N LYS A 44 -20.29 -12.73 -20.17
CA LYS A 44 -19.03 -12.27 -20.79
C LYS A 44 -19.29 -11.32 -21.96
N LEU A 45 -20.26 -11.64 -22.82
CA LEU A 45 -20.67 -10.77 -23.93
C LEU A 45 -21.28 -9.45 -23.44
N PHE A 46 -22.14 -9.50 -22.42
CA PHE A 46 -22.76 -8.32 -21.82
C PHE A 46 -21.71 -7.39 -21.19
N LEU A 47 -20.75 -7.93 -20.44
CA LEU A 47 -19.66 -7.15 -19.85
C LEU A 47 -18.76 -6.52 -20.91
N LEU A 48 -18.51 -7.21 -22.03
CA LEU A 48 -17.72 -6.69 -23.13
C LEU A 48 -18.44 -5.55 -23.86
N ILE A 49 -19.75 -5.71 -24.10
CA ILE A 49 -20.59 -4.65 -24.65
C ILE A 49 -20.60 -3.44 -23.72
N PHE A 50 -20.85 -3.64 -22.42
CA PHE A 50 -20.84 -2.56 -21.43
C PHE A 50 -19.48 -1.84 -21.36
N ALA A 51 -18.37 -2.58 -21.44
CA ALA A 51 -17.03 -2.00 -21.48
C ALA A 51 -16.80 -1.15 -22.74
N VAL A 52 -17.25 -1.60 -23.92
CA VAL A 52 -17.18 -0.81 -25.16
C VAL A 52 -18.04 0.46 -25.05
N PHE A 53 -19.27 0.35 -24.57
CA PHE A 53 -20.16 1.50 -24.40
C PHE A 53 -19.71 2.48 -23.31
N ALA A 54 -18.90 2.05 -22.33
CA ALA A 54 -18.31 2.94 -21.33
C ALA A 54 -17.00 3.59 -21.82
N THR A 55 -16.18 2.86 -22.58
CA THR A 55 -14.87 3.33 -23.09
C THR A 55 -15.01 4.33 -24.22
N VAL A 56 -16.00 4.17 -25.11
CA VAL A 56 -16.15 5.07 -26.27
C VAL A 56 -16.52 6.50 -25.85
N PRO A 57 -17.53 6.75 -24.99
CA PRO A 57 -17.87 8.10 -24.54
C PRO A 57 -16.76 8.75 -23.72
N THR A 58 -16.04 7.97 -22.92
CA THR A 58 -14.93 8.49 -22.10
C THR A 58 -13.74 8.90 -22.97
N LEU A 59 -13.38 8.10 -23.98
CA LEU A 59 -12.34 8.46 -24.95
C LEU A 59 -12.75 9.68 -25.79
N CYS A 60 -14.02 9.74 -26.23
CA CYS A 60 -14.54 10.91 -26.95
C CYS A 60 -14.50 12.18 -26.09
N PHE A 61 -14.87 12.10 -24.81
CA PHE A 61 -14.79 13.22 -23.88
C PHE A 61 -13.35 13.67 -23.65
N LEU A 62 -12.42 12.74 -23.45
CA LEU A 62 -11.00 13.06 -23.27
C LEU A 62 -10.40 13.70 -24.52
N PHE A 63 -10.75 13.19 -25.70
CA PHE A 63 -10.31 13.78 -26.97
C PHE A 63 -10.86 15.20 -27.16
N PHE A 64 -12.15 15.41 -26.89
CA PHE A 64 -12.77 16.74 -26.95
C PHE A 64 -12.16 17.70 -25.94
N ALA A 65 -11.97 17.26 -24.69
CA ALA A 65 -11.32 18.04 -23.66
C ALA A 65 -9.88 18.41 -24.05
N ALA A 66 -9.12 17.48 -24.64
CA ALA A 66 -7.77 17.74 -25.14
C ALA A 66 -7.77 18.77 -26.29
N LEU A 67 -8.68 18.65 -27.26
CA LEU A 67 -8.80 19.62 -28.35
C LEU A 67 -9.17 21.02 -27.86
N VAL A 68 -10.15 21.12 -26.95
CA VAL A 68 -10.55 22.39 -26.33
C VAL A 68 -9.40 23.00 -25.54
N THR A 69 -8.67 22.18 -24.78
CA THR A 69 -7.48 22.61 -24.05
C THR A 69 -6.43 23.14 -25.02
N VAL A 70 -6.09 22.41 -26.08
CA VAL A 70 -5.12 22.86 -27.10
C VAL A 70 -5.57 24.19 -27.74
N PHE A 71 -6.86 24.34 -28.06
CA PHE A 71 -7.37 25.56 -28.68
C PHE A 71 -7.33 26.76 -27.74
N ILE A 72 -7.76 26.59 -26.48
CA ILE A 72 -7.72 27.64 -25.46
C ILE A 72 -6.26 28.03 -25.15
N PHE A 73 -5.37 27.06 -24.97
CA PHE A 73 -3.96 27.34 -24.69
C PHE A 73 -3.26 27.96 -25.90
N CYS A 74 -3.54 27.54 -27.13
CA CYS A 74 -3.01 28.15 -28.35
C CYS A 74 -3.51 29.60 -28.52
N GLY A 75 -4.80 29.83 -28.32
CA GLY A 75 -5.38 31.19 -28.37
C GLY A 75 -4.82 32.10 -27.28
N ALA A 76 -4.78 31.62 -26.03
CA ALA A 76 -4.21 32.35 -24.90
C ALA A 76 -2.71 32.62 -25.08
N PHE A 77 -1.96 31.69 -25.67
CA PHE A 77 -0.54 31.86 -25.98
C PHE A 77 -0.33 32.88 -27.09
N CYS A 78 -1.11 32.86 -28.17
CA CYS A 78 -1.02 33.84 -29.26
C CYS A 78 -1.37 35.27 -28.81
N ILE A 79 -2.43 35.41 -28.01
CA ILE A 79 -2.84 36.71 -27.45
C ILE A 79 -1.83 37.17 -26.38
N GLY A 80 -1.37 36.25 -25.53
CA GLY A 80 -0.31 36.52 -24.56
C GLY A 80 0.98 36.99 -25.24
N LEU A 81 1.44 36.30 -26.28
CA LEU A 81 2.67 36.63 -27.00
C LEU A 81 2.60 38.01 -27.67
N THR A 82 1.46 38.38 -28.26
CA THR A 82 1.26 39.68 -28.92
C THR A 82 1.18 40.86 -27.94
N ILE A 83 0.48 40.69 -26.81
CA ILE A 83 0.43 41.70 -25.73
C ILE A 83 1.80 41.83 -25.04
N TRP A 84 2.52 40.72 -24.91
CA TRP A 84 3.77 40.69 -24.17
C TRP A 84 4.97 41.24 -24.96
N LEU A 85 5.02 40.97 -26.26
CA LEU A 85 5.98 41.57 -27.20
C LEU A 85 5.82 43.08 -27.34
N SER A 86 4.61 43.62 -27.12
CA SER A 86 4.32 45.05 -27.25
C SER A 86 4.59 45.86 -25.97
N VAL A 87 4.63 45.24 -24.79
CA VAL A 87 4.65 45.97 -23.50
C VAL A 87 5.91 45.77 -22.67
N ILE A 88 6.52 44.57 -22.63
CA ILE A 88 7.56 44.25 -21.61
C ILE A 88 8.96 44.02 -22.23
N GLY A 89 9.06 43.86 -23.55
CA GLY A 89 10.33 43.61 -24.25
C GLY A 89 10.98 42.25 -23.92
N MET A 90 12.12 41.93 -24.56
CA MET A 90 12.77 40.61 -24.45
C MET A 90 13.20 40.23 -23.02
N ALA A 91 13.52 41.22 -22.18
CA ALA A 91 13.93 41.00 -20.79
C ALA A 91 12.76 40.49 -19.92
N GLY A 92 11.54 41.02 -20.15
CA GLY A 92 10.33 40.51 -19.52
C GLY A 92 10.03 39.08 -19.93
N PHE A 93 10.24 38.77 -21.21
CA PHE A 93 10.11 37.42 -21.76
C PHE A 93 10.96 36.40 -21.02
N ALA A 94 12.25 36.71 -20.89
CA ALA A 94 13.20 35.86 -20.20
C ALA A 94 12.85 35.64 -18.73
N LEU A 95 12.39 36.69 -18.02
CA LEU A 95 12.07 36.59 -16.60
C LEU A 95 10.84 35.71 -16.34
N PHE A 96 9.76 35.89 -17.09
CA PHE A 96 8.58 35.02 -16.96
C PHE A 96 8.88 33.58 -17.36
N ALA A 97 9.62 33.36 -18.46
CA ALA A 97 10.03 32.02 -18.86
C ALA A 97 10.86 31.35 -17.76
N ALA A 98 11.79 32.08 -17.13
CA ALA A 98 12.56 31.60 -15.99
C ALA A 98 11.68 31.27 -14.77
N LEU A 99 10.69 32.12 -14.46
CA LEU A 99 9.74 31.87 -13.36
C LEU A 99 8.84 30.64 -13.64
N VAL A 100 8.36 30.48 -14.87
CA VAL A 100 7.56 29.31 -15.28
C VAL A 100 8.40 28.04 -15.18
N VAL A 101 9.63 28.05 -15.68
CA VAL A 101 10.56 26.91 -15.56
C VAL A 101 10.85 26.59 -14.10
N ALA A 102 11.06 27.60 -13.25
CA ALA A 102 11.28 27.40 -11.82
C ALA A 102 10.05 26.78 -11.14
N ILE A 103 8.84 27.26 -11.44
CA ILE A 103 7.59 26.71 -10.90
C ILE A 103 7.37 25.28 -11.37
N ILE A 104 7.59 24.98 -12.65
CA ILE A 104 7.46 23.61 -13.16
C ILE A 104 8.49 22.69 -12.48
N ALA A 105 9.75 23.13 -12.35
CA ALA A 105 10.78 22.37 -11.68
C ALA A 105 10.44 22.09 -10.20
N THR A 106 9.94 23.10 -9.46
CA THR A 106 9.53 22.89 -8.07
C THR A 106 8.34 21.94 -7.98
N CYS A 107 7.30 22.12 -8.80
CA CYS A 107 6.14 21.23 -8.86
C CYS A 107 6.54 19.78 -9.18
N VAL A 108 7.46 19.57 -10.13
CA VAL A 108 7.99 18.25 -10.48
C VAL A 108 8.71 17.62 -9.29
N VAL A 109 9.58 18.37 -8.61
CA VAL A 109 10.28 17.87 -7.41
C VAL A 109 9.28 17.52 -6.30
N PHE A 110 8.31 18.39 -6.01
CA PHE A 110 7.27 18.12 -5.01
C PHE A 110 6.42 16.91 -5.37
N PHE A 111 6.09 16.72 -6.65
CA PHE A 111 5.38 15.55 -7.13
C PHE A 111 6.19 14.28 -6.90
N TRP A 112 7.46 14.24 -7.33
CA TRP A 112 8.31 13.06 -7.14
C TRP A 112 8.57 12.76 -5.66
N MET A 113 8.74 13.78 -4.83
CA MET A 113 8.88 13.60 -3.38
C MET A 113 7.60 13.02 -2.76
N SER A 114 6.43 13.54 -3.15
CA SER A 114 5.13 13.02 -2.71
C SER A 114 4.93 11.58 -3.16
N LEU A 115 5.27 11.26 -4.42
CA LEU A 115 5.21 9.92 -4.98
C LEU A 115 6.13 8.96 -4.20
N VAL A 116 7.37 9.34 -3.91
CA VAL A 116 8.30 8.53 -3.10
C VAL A 116 7.73 8.28 -1.71
N VAL A 117 7.15 9.29 -1.05
CA VAL A 117 6.51 9.12 0.27
C VAL A 117 5.31 8.15 0.19
N VAL A 118 4.48 8.26 -0.85
CA VAL A 118 3.34 7.36 -1.04
C VAL A 118 3.82 5.93 -1.32
N VAL A 119 4.74 5.75 -2.27
CA VAL A 119 5.30 4.44 -2.64
C VAL A 119 6.00 3.77 -1.46
N THR A 120 6.79 4.50 -0.68
CA THR A 120 7.46 3.94 0.50
C THR A 120 6.49 3.56 1.61
N LYS A 121 5.36 4.28 1.76
CA LYS A 121 4.27 3.88 2.66
C LYS A 121 3.57 2.62 2.17
N LEU A 122 3.25 2.54 0.88
CA LEU A 122 2.62 1.37 0.27
C LEU A 122 3.53 0.13 0.37
N TYR A 123 4.83 0.28 0.12
CA TYR A 123 5.80 -0.80 0.22
C TYR A 123 5.93 -1.37 1.65
N LYS A 124 5.85 -0.52 2.69
CA LYS A 124 5.90 -0.98 4.09
C LYS A 124 4.62 -1.67 4.57
N ALA A 125 3.49 -1.49 3.90
CA ALA A 125 2.19 -2.01 4.34
C ALA A 125 2.07 -3.54 4.26
N TYR A 126 2.98 -4.22 3.56
CA TYR A 126 2.86 -5.66 3.25
C TYR A 126 3.70 -6.59 4.14
N ALA A 127 3.98 -6.19 5.38
CA ALA A 127 4.63 -7.08 6.34
C ALA A 127 3.58 -7.78 7.23
N ILE A 128 3.83 -9.05 7.54
CA ILE A 128 3.01 -9.86 8.44
C ILE A 128 3.83 -10.17 9.69
N TYR A 129 3.19 -10.14 10.85
CA TYR A 129 3.78 -10.60 12.10
C TYR A 129 3.23 -11.98 12.42
N ALA A 130 4.13 -12.95 12.55
CA ALA A 130 3.83 -14.34 12.87
C ALA A 130 4.36 -14.72 14.25
N CYS A 131 3.82 -15.78 14.85
CA CYS A 131 4.31 -16.33 16.11
C CYS A 131 5.70 -16.95 15.93
N THR A 132 6.65 -16.62 16.81
CA THR A 132 8.02 -17.17 16.72
C THR A 132 8.10 -18.70 16.85
N THR A 133 7.16 -19.33 17.56
CA THR A 133 7.22 -20.77 17.87
C THR A 133 6.57 -21.64 16.79
N CYS A 134 5.48 -21.16 16.18
CA CYS A 134 4.68 -21.95 15.22
C CYS A 134 4.44 -21.27 13.88
N HIS A 135 4.96 -20.06 13.68
CA HIS A 135 4.81 -19.26 12.45
C HIS A 135 3.36 -18.97 12.02
N THR A 136 2.38 -19.19 12.91
CA THR A 136 1.01 -18.73 12.67
C THR A 136 0.96 -17.21 12.58
N HIS A 137 0.28 -16.71 11.55
CA HIS A 137 0.04 -15.27 11.38
C HIS A 137 -0.79 -14.72 12.55
N LEU A 138 -0.32 -13.65 13.17
CA LEU A 138 -0.99 -13.01 14.31
C LEU A 138 -1.52 -11.63 13.95
N ALA A 139 -0.75 -10.81 13.24
CA ALA A 139 -1.16 -9.45 12.92
C ALA A 139 -0.51 -8.95 11.63
N LYS A 140 -1.14 -7.98 10.99
CA LYS A 140 -0.56 -7.32 9.81
C LYS A 140 0.18 -6.05 10.22
N HIS A 141 1.04 -5.55 9.33
CA HIS A 141 1.74 -4.28 9.55
C HIS A 141 0.80 -3.07 9.50
N GLU A 142 -0.28 -3.16 8.72
CA GLU A 142 -1.32 -2.10 8.68
C GLU A 142 -2.00 -1.89 10.04
N ASP A 143 -2.14 -2.94 10.84
CA ASP A 143 -2.70 -2.88 12.18
C ASP A 143 -1.70 -2.38 13.23
N LEU A 144 -0.43 -2.21 12.89
CA LEU A 144 0.58 -1.72 13.82
C LEU A 144 0.35 -0.23 14.12
N MET A 145 -0.02 0.07 15.37
CA MET A 145 -0.26 1.44 15.82
C MET A 145 1.00 2.09 16.41
N SER A 146 1.78 1.37 17.22
CA SER A 146 2.97 1.93 17.87
C SER A 146 4.00 0.87 18.26
N LYS A 147 5.29 1.24 18.19
CA LYS A 147 6.43 0.42 18.62
C LYS A 147 7.06 0.90 19.94
N ALA A 148 6.48 1.91 20.59
CA ALA A 148 7.04 2.55 21.78
C ALA A 148 6.65 1.87 23.10
N PHE A 149 6.10 0.66 23.04
CA PHE A 149 5.62 -0.06 24.21
C PHE A 149 6.67 -1.05 24.73
N GLN A 150 6.54 -1.39 26.00
CA GLN A 150 7.38 -2.35 26.70
C GLN A 150 6.50 -3.41 27.35
N GLY A 151 6.94 -4.66 27.31
CA GLY A 151 6.34 -5.79 28.01
C GLY A 151 7.31 -6.51 28.93
N ARG A 152 6.95 -7.74 29.30
CA ARG A 152 7.70 -8.58 30.25
C ARG A 152 9.04 -8.99 29.68
N HIS A 153 9.07 -9.33 28.39
CA HIS A 153 10.27 -9.80 27.69
C HIS A 153 10.97 -8.70 26.86
N GLY A 154 10.80 -7.43 27.24
CA GLY A 154 11.42 -6.29 26.56
C GLY A 154 10.43 -5.53 25.67
N ARG A 155 10.86 -5.15 24.46
CA ARG A 155 10.05 -4.32 23.55
C ARG A 155 8.75 -5.01 23.15
N ALA A 156 7.67 -4.26 23.10
CA ALA A 156 6.36 -4.73 22.66
C ALA A 156 5.71 -3.74 21.70
N PHE A 157 4.80 -4.25 20.86
CA PHE A 157 4.13 -3.48 19.82
C PHE A 157 2.64 -3.41 20.11
N LEU A 158 2.04 -2.24 19.86
CA LEU A 158 0.62 -2.00 19.98
C LEU A 158 -0.05 -2.22 18.61
N PHE A 159 -0.99 -3.14 18.56
CA PHE A 159 -1.78 -3.47 17.38
C PHE A 159 -3.26 -3.10 17.55
N GLY A 160 -3.88 -2.70 16.44
CA GLY A 160 -5.32 -2.47 16.32
C GLY A 160 -6.12 -3.77 16.36
N SER A 161 -5.65 -4.76 15.60
CA SER A 161 -6.25 -6.09 15.50
C SER A 161 -5.17 -7.18 15.57
N VAL A 162 -5.53 -8.32 16.15
CA VAL A 162 -4.70 -9.54 16.23
C VAL A 162 -5.63 -10.74 16.04
N GLU A 163 -5.25 -11.64 15.15
CA GLU A 163 -5.98 -12.84 14.77
C GLU A 163 -5.27 -14.10 15.30
N ASN A 164 -5.93 -15.26 15.18
CA ASN A 164 -5.40 -16.56 15.61
C ASN A 164 -4.94 -16.62 17.07
N ILE A 165 -5.65 -15.86 17.92
CA ILE A 165 -5.44 -15.83 19.37
C ILE A 165 -6.67 -16.27 20.15
N SER A 166 -6.43 -16.71 21.37
CA SER A 166 -7.43 -16.96 22.41
C SER A 166 -7.19 -16.01 23.58
N LEU A 167 -8.29 -15.57 24.20
CA LEU A 167 -8.27 -14.63 25.32
C LEU A 167 -8.31 -15.37 26.65
N GLY A 168 -7.41 -15.02 27.55
CA GLY A 168 -7.40 -15.48 28.94
C GLY A 168 -8.46 -14.79 29.82
N PRO A 169 -8.45 -15.10 31.13
CA PRO A 169 -9.30 -14.43 32.10
C PRO A 169 -8.97 -12.94 32.19
N LYS A 170 -9.95 -12.14 32.62
CA LYS A 170 -9.77 -10.71 32.88
C LYS A 170 -8.97 -10.56 34.17
N GLU A 171 -7.90 -9.79 34.13
CA GLU A 171 -7.03 -9.49 35.27
C GLU A 171 -6.74 -8.00 35.33
N ASP A 172 -6.77 -7.42 36.53
CA ASP A 172 -6.37 -6.04 36.76
C ASP A 172 -4.88 -5.98 37.10
N ARG A 173 -4.13 -5.18 36.34
CA ARG A 173 -2.67 -5.06 36.45
C ARG A 173 -2.27 -3.60 36.56
N LEU A 174 -1.36 -3.30 37.49
CA LEU A 174 -0.71 -2.01 37.59
C LEU A 174 0.43 -1.97 36.56
N LEU A 175 0.32 -1.06 35.59
CA LEU A 175 1.33 -0.81 34.57
C LEU A 175 1.97 0.57 34.80
N ILE A 176 3.03 0.88 34.06
CA ILE A 176 3.74 2.17 34.16
C ILE A 176 2.80 3.35 33.98
N THR A 177 1.79 3.20 33.11
CA THR A 177 0.80 4.25 32.81
C THR A 177 -0.46 4.16 33.67
N GLY A 178 -0.44 3.46 34.82
CA GLY A 178 -1.58 3.33 35.73
C GLY A 178 -2.25 1.96 35.73
N LEU A 179 -3.39 1.86 36.43
CA LEU A 179 -4.17 0.63 36.58
C LEU A 179 -4.95 0.31 35.29
N HIS A 180 -4.86 -0.93 34.82
CA HIS A 180 -5.55 -1.41 33.61
C HIS A 180 -6.14 -2.80 33.83
N SER A 181 -7.35 -3.03 33.34
CA SER A 181 -7.88 -4.39 33.15
C SER A 181 -7.40 -4.95 31.82
N VAL A 182 -6.75 -6.10 31.84
CA VAL A 182 -6.19 -6.77 30.66
C VAL A 182 -6.63 -8.23 30.58
N LYS A 183 -6.48 -8.83 29.39
CA LYS A 183 -6.61 -10.27 29.16
C LYS A 183 -5.38 -10.76 28.44
N ASP A 184 -4.71 -11.79 28.96
CA ASP A 184 -3.58 -12.39 28.23
C ASP A 184 -4.07 -12.98 26.90
N ILE A 185 -3.26 -12.87 25.86
CA ILE A 185 -3.52 -13.46 24.55
C ILE A 185 -2.55 -14.61 24.32
N ARG A 186 -3.10 -15.74 23.90
CA ARG A 186 -2.34 -16.96 23.58
C ARG A 186 -2.53 -17.32 22.11
N CYS A 187 -1.47 -17.78 21.46
CA CYS A 187 -1.57 -18.28 20.09
C CYS A 187 -2.46 -19.53 20.05
N ASN A 188 -3.38 -19.63 19.08
CA ASN A 188 -4.29 -20.77 18.97
C ASN A 188 -3.60 -22.07 18.55
N VAL A 189 -2.38 -22.01 17.99
CA VAL A 189 -1.65 -23.20 17.52
C VAL A 189 -0.72 -23.75 18.60
N CYS A 190 0.17 -22.92 19.16
CA CYS A 190 1.14 -23.37 20.17
C CYS A 190 0.73 -23.09 21.62
N ALA A 191 -0.43 -22.45 21.86
CA ALA A 191 -0.93 -22.03 23.19
C ALA A 191 0.00 -21.10 24.00
N GLN A 192 1.12 -20.66 23.42
CA GLN A 192 2.06 -19.76 24.08
C GLN A 192 1.47 -18.36 24.25
N VAL A 193 1.73 -17.74 25.40
CA VAL A 193 1.34 -16.35 25.68
C VAL A 193 2.21 -15.42 24.84
N VAL A 194 1.57 -14.66 23.95
CA VAL A 194 2.26 -13.72 23.05
C VAL A 194 2.12 -12.26 23.48
N GLY A 195 1.24 -11.97 24.44
CA GLY A 195 1.02 -10.63 24.98
C GLY A 195 -0.31 -10.51 25.73
N TRP A 196 -0.95 -9.33 25.67
CA TRP A 196 -2.26 -9.08 26.30
C TRP A 196 -3.12 -8.06 25.52
N LYS A 197 -4.43 -8.13 25.70
CA LYS A 197 -5.42 -7.15 25.24
C LYS A 197 -5.81 -6.21 26.37
N TYR A 198 -5.87 -4.91 26.11
CA TYR A 198 -6.47 -3.95 27.03
C TYR A 198 -8.00 -4.04 26.97
N VAL A 199 -8.62 -4.35 28.09
CA VAL A 199 -10.09 -4.39 28.21
C VAL A 199 -10.61 -3.05 28.71
N PHE A 200 -9.97 -2.48 29.72
CA PHE A 200 -10.39 -1.23 30.34
C PHE A 200 -9.19 -0.48 30.91
N ALA A 201 -9.17 0.83 30.76
CA ALA A 201 -8.22 1.74 31.40
C ALA A 201 -8.96 2.65 32.38
N PHE A 202 -8.45 2.80 33.60
CA PHE A 202 -9.08 3.63 34.62
C PHE A 202 -8.83 5.13 34.41
N GLU A 203 -7.69 5.47 33.82
CA GLU A 203 -7.33 6.84 33.49
C GLU A 203 -7.85 7.23 32.10
N GLU A 204 -8.49 8.40 32.00
CA GLU A 204 -9.02 8.92 30.73
C GLU A 204 -7.95 9.08 29.65
N ALA A 205 -6.75 9.53 30.04
CA ALA A 205 -5.61 9.68 29.14
C ALA A 205 -5.14 8.36 28.50
N GLN A 206 -5.52 7.20 29.07
CA GLN A 206 -5.13 5.87 28.59
C GLN A 206 -6.25 5.13 27.86
N LYS A 207 -7.45 5.72 27.74
CA LYS A 207 -8.62 5.12 27.07
C LYS A 207 -8.36 4.71 25.63
N TYR A 208 -7.45 5.39 24.92
CA TYR A 208 -7.08 5.04 23.55
C TYR A 208 -6.51 3.62 23.41
N LYS A 209 -6.06 3.00 24.50
CA LYS A 209 -5.54 1.63 24.52
C LYS A 209 -6.65 0.58 24.58
N GLU A 210 -7.87 0.94 25.01
CA GLU A 210 -8.97 -0.02 25.15
C GLU A 210 -9.29 -0.72 23.82
N GLY A 211 -9.48 -2.04 23.89
CA GLY A 211 -9.70 -2.88 22.71
C GLY A 211 -8.45 -3.18 21.89
N LYS A 212 -7.30 -2.56 22.19
CA LYS A 212 -6.02 -2.77 21.50
C LYS A 212 -5.21 -3.89 22.13
N TYR A 213 -4.24 -4.38 21.36
CA TYR A 213 -3.43 -5.54 21.71
C TYR A 213 -1.97 -5.15 21.85
N ILE A 214 -1.34 -5.60 22.92
CA ILE A 214 0.11 -5.60 23.05
C ILE A 214 0.60 -6.99 22.68
N VAL A 215 1.53 -7.04 21.73
CA VAL A 215 2.23 -8.27 21.36
C VAL A 215 3.71 -8.05 21.54
N GLU A 216 4.37 -8.96 22.25
CA GLU A 216 5.77 -8.81 22.60
C GLU A 216 6.68 -9.16 21.43
N ARG A 217 7.71 -8.34 21.19
CA ARG A 217 8.64 -8.54 20.06
C ARG A 217 9.37 -9.88 20.15
N ALA A 218 9.65 -10.37 21.35
CA ALA A 218 10.32 -11.66 21.56
C ALA A 218 9.48 -12.87 21.11
N MET A 219 8.16 -12.69 20.98
CA MET A 219 7.20 -13.76 20.64
C MET A 219 6.70 -13.69 19.19
N ILE A 220 7.20 -12.71 18.41
CA ILE A 220 6.81 -12.51 17.01
C ILE A 220 8.00 -12.38 16.06
N THR A 221 7.87 -12.98 14.89
CA THR A 221 8.73 -12.78 13.73
C THR A 221 8.04 -11.87 12.73
N LYS A 222 8.83 -11.01 12.05
CA LYS A 222 8.32 -10.15 10.98
C LYS A 222 8.65 -10.82 9.65
N GLU A 223 7.62 -11.32 8.98
CA GLU A 223 7.71 -11.89 7.64
C GLU A 223 7.41 -10.78 6.64
N ASN A 224 8.44 -10.38 5.89
CA ASN A 224 8.26 -9.50 4.74
C ASN A 224 8.21 -10.41 3.53
N GLN A 225 7.19 -10.27 2.68
CA GLN A 225 7.10 -11.07 1.44
C GLN A 225 8.11 -10.64 0.35
N TRP A 226 9.18 -9.97 0.76
CA TRP A 226 10.31 -9.53 -0.07
C TRP A 226 11.66 -10.02 0.48
N ASP A 227 11.68 -10.65 1.67
CA ASP A 227 12.93 -11.12 2.31
C ASP A 227 13.14 -12.63 2.06
N GLU A 228 13.03 -13.05 0.80
CA GLU A 228 13.50 -14.37 0.35
C GLU A 228 14.30 -14.24 -0.96
N ALA A 229 15.56 -13.81 -0.84
CA ALA A 229 16.77 -14.33 -1.51
C ALA A 229 17.92 -13.31 -1.44
#